data_AF-A0A7S3MRF5-F1
#
_entry.id   AF-A0A7S3MRF5-F1
#
_cell.length_a   1.000
_cell.length_b   1.000
_cell.length_c   1.000
_cell.angle_alpha   90.00
_cell.angle_beta   90.00
_cell.angle_gamma   90.00
#
_symmetry.space_group_name_H-M   'P 1'
#
loop_
_entity.id
_entity.type
_entity.pdbx_description
1 polymer ?
#
loop_
_entity_poly.entity_id
_entity_poly.type
_entity_poly.pdbx_seq_one_letter_code
_entity_poly.pdbx_strand_id
1 'polypeptide(L)'
;SPTPTPASRSLEVLQLPFQQMLSSCLLALAIPKAIVLDADGTLLNAAHRLTPKVERAIRSAQEEGILVMPATGRARSGPWVDEVLDPLFHNSPRGVFLQGLIVCDGNECILDARLAPRINEHVRRACEHPTPALVTAYCNERLFFPAGFEDDERIQRYASYGEAQPEPLDGLELEQAYANCNKLLVLASEPEIPALRSRLESALRFRPARVVKALDWTLEVLPRGGSKGY
;
A
#
# COMPACT_ATOMS: atom_id res chain seq x y z
N SER A 1 -15.21 -26.24 76.02
CA SER A 1 -16.27 -25.27 75.67
C SER A 1 -16.02 -23.98 76.44
N PRO A 2 -16.02 -22.78 75.84
CA PRO A 2 -16.37 -22.41 74.47
C PRO A 2 -15.19 -21.87 73.63
N THR A 3 -15.39 -21.93 72.32
CA THR A 3 -14.59 -21.42 71.19
C THR A 3 -14.55 -19.88 71.11
N PRO A 4 -13.46 -19.25 70.63
CA PRO A 4 -13.47 -17.85 70.26
C PRO A 4 -14.13 -17.66 68.87
N THR A 5 -15.12 -16.78 68.80
CA THR A 5 -15.80 -16.31 67.59
C THR A 5 -14.82 -15.47 66.75
N PRO A 6 -14.77 -15.62 65.41
CA PRO A 6 -13.90 -14.79 64.59
C PRO A 6 -14.47 -13.38 64.43
N ALA A 7 -13.61 -12.38 64.65
CA ALA A 7 -13.90 -10.98 64.40
C ALA A 7 -14.25 -10.75 62.92
N SER A 8 -15.38 -10.11 62.67
CA SER A 8 -15.79 -9.62 61.36
C SER A 8 -14.79 -8.55 60.89
N ARG A 9 -13.86 -8.92 60.01
CA ARG A 9 -13.16 -7.94 59.17
C ARG A 9 -14.12 -7.52 58.06
N SER A 10 -14.71 -6.35 58.21
CA SER A 10 -15.32 -5.61 57.13
C SER A 10 -14.25 -5.39 56.05
N LEU A 11 -14.35 -6.13 54.95
CA LEU A 11 -13.72 -5.78 53.69
C LEU A 11 -14.41 -4.51 53.21
N GLU A 12 -13.81 -3.34 53.48
CA GLU A 12 -14.03 -2.16 52.64
C GLU A 12 -13.52 -2.51 51.24
N VAL A 13 -14.41 -3.10 50.45
CA VAL A 13 -14.26 -3.18 49.00
C VAL A 13 -14.36 -1.73 48.53
N LEU A 14 -13.21 -1.15 48.18
CA LEU A 14 -13.11 0.07 47.39
C LEU A 14 -13.90 -0.13 46.10
N GLN A 15 -15.20 0.18 46.14
CA GLN A 15 -16.03 0.36 44.97
C GLN A 15 -15.61 1.67 44.32
N LEU A 16 -14.53 1.63 43.53
CA LEU A 16 -14.36 2.64 42.50
C LEU A 16 -15.56 2.49 41.55
N PRO A 17 -16.44 3.51 41.42
CA PRO A 17 -17.58 3.40 40.54
C PRO A 17 -17.07 3.17 39.12
N PHE A 18 -17.66 2.19 38.43
CA PHE A 18 -17.32 1.76 37.06
C PHE A 18 -17.10 2.92 36.07
N GLN A 19 -17.76 4.07 36.28
CA GLN A 19 -17.55 5.31 35.53
C GLN A 19 -16.16 5.95 35.69
N GLN A 20 -15.56 5.91 36.89
CA GLN A 20 -14.20 6.39 37.11
C GLN A 20 -13.18 5.47 36.44
N MET A 21 -13.42 4.15 36.48
CA MET A 21 -12.55 3.17 35.82
C MET A 21 -12.60 3.30 34.29
N LEU A 22 -13.79 3.50 33.71
CA LEU A 22 -13.97 3.83 32.30
C LEU A 22 -13.33 5.17 31.93
N SER A 23 -13.48 6.21 32.76
CA SER A 23 -12.81 7.50 32.54
C SER A 23 -11.30 7.39 32.58
N SER A 24 -10.73 6.65 33.54
CA SER A 24 -9.27 6.45 33.62
C SER A 24 -8.72 5.57 32.48
N CYS A 25 -9.49 4.59 31.99
CA CYS A 25 -9.11 3.80 30.81
C CYS A 25 -9.22 4.61 29.50
N LEU A 26 -10.22 5.50 29.39
CA LEU A 26 -10.37 6.42 28.26
C LEU A 26 -9.32 7.54 28.27
N LEU A 27 -8.93 8.05 29.45
CA LEU A 27 -7.86 9.03 29.63
C LEU A 27 -6.44 8.45 29.46
N ALA A 28 -6.30 7.12 29.52
CA ALA A 28 -5.01 6.45 29.30
C ALA A 28 -4.72 6.16 27.81
N LEU A 29 -5.69 6.34 26.91
CA LEU A 29 -5.47 6.31 25.48
C LEU A 29 -5.05 7.71 25.04
N ALA A 30 -3.74 7.93 24.93
CA ALA A 30 -3.21 9.15 24.34
C ALA A 30 -3.86 9.38 22.97
N ILE A 31 -4.42 10.57 22.76
CA ILE A 31 -4.95 10.98 21.45
C ILE A 31 -3.82 10.80 20.43
N PRO A 32 -4.04 10.04 19.35
CA PRO A 32 -2.99 9.79 18.37
C PRO A 32 -2.60 11.11 17.71
N LYS A 33 -1.29 11.34 17.57
CA LYS A 33 -0.77 12.50 16.81
C LYS A 33 -0.91 12.31 15.31
N ALA A 34 -0.99 11.06 14.85
CA ALA A 34 -1.13 10.72 13.46
C ALA A 34 -1.98 9.46 13.26
N ILE A 35 -2.67 9.41 12.13
CA ILE A 35 -3.43 8.27 11.63
C ILE A 35 -2.91 7.98 10.22
N VAL A 36 -2.45 6.75 10.01
CA VAL A 36 -1.93 6.29 8.72
C VAL A 36 -2.89 5.24 8.17
N LEU A 37 -3.41 5.46 6.97
CA LEU A 37 -4.51 4.67 6.42
C LEU A 37 -4.09 3.95 5.14
N ASP A 38 -4.38 2.66 5.04
CA ASP A 38 -4.36 2.02 3.72
C ASP A 38 -5.48 2.60 2.82
N ALA A 39 -5.28 2.52 1.50
CA ALA A 39 -6.27 2.96 0.53
C ALA A 39 -7.35 1.87 0.31
N ASP A 40 -7.04 0.87 -0.50
CA ASP A 40 -7.98 -0.17 -0.90
C ASP A 40 -8.42 -1.04 0.29
N GLY A 41 -9.73 -1.22 0.45
CA GLY A 41 -10.31 -2.01 1.54
C GLY A 41 -10.25 -1.35 2.93
N THR A 42 -9.70 -0.13 3.04
CA THR A 42 -9.66 0.66 4.28
C THR A 42 -10.27 2.05 4.09
N LEU A 43 -9.57 2.96 3.39
CA LEU A 43 -10.11 4.27 2.99
C LEU A 43 -11.23 4.11 1.96
N LEU A 44 -11.01 3.25 0.97
CA LEU A 44 -11.91 2.97 -0.14
C LEU A 44 -12.69 1.70 0.12
N ASN A 45 -13.97 1.71 -0.27
CA ASN A 45 -14.79 0.50 -0.25
C ASN A 45 -14.41 -0.47 -1.38
N ALA A 46 -15.06 -1.63 -1.42
CA ALA A 46 -14.82 -2.65 -2.46
C ALA A 46 -15.14 -2.20 -3.90
N ALA A 47 -15.84 -1.07 -4.07
CA ALA A 47 -16.09 -0.45 -5.37
C ALA A 47 -15.08 0.68 -5.68
N HIS A 48 -13.96 0.75 -4.95
CA HIS A 48 -12.92 1.77 -5.06
C HIS A 48 -13.41 3.20 -4.86
N ARG A 49 -14.49 3.38 -4.08
CA ARG A 49 -15.06 4.71 -3.79
C ARG A 49 -14.86 5.12 -2.34
N LEU A 50 -14.57 6.41 -2.16
CA LEU A 50 -14.64 7.07 -0.86
C LEU A 50 -16.11 7.19 -0.42
N THR A 51 -16.40 6.89 0.86
CA THR A 51 -17.76 7.04 1.39
C THR A 51 -17.90 8.32 2.20
N PRO A 52 -19.10 8.95 2.23
CA PRO A 52 -19.33 10.16 3.04
C PRO A 52 -19.09 9.98 4.54
N LYS A 53 -19.14 8.72 5.03
CA LYS A 53 -18.83 8.42 6.43
C LYS A 53 -17.33 8.49 6.69
N VAL A 54 -16.53 7.88 5.81
CA VAL A 54 -15.05 7.88 5.92
C VAL A 54 -14.51 9.29 5.74
N GLU A 55 -15.00 10.03 4.74
CA GLU A 55 -14.62 11.43 4.53
C GLU A 55 -14.84 12.29 5.78
N ARG A 56 -16.05 12.24 6.37
CA ARG A 56 -16.35 13.01 7.59
C ARG A 56 -15.45 12.62 8.77
N ALA A 57 -15.13 11.34 8.91
CA ALA A 57 -14.23 10.88 9.98
C ALA A 57 -12.80 11.43 9.80
N ILE A 58 -12.29 11.46 8.57
CA ILE A 58 -10.98 12.02 8.25
C ILE A 58 -10.95 13.52 8.53
N ARG A 59 -11.96 14.26 8.03
CA ARG A 59 -12.06 15.71 8.27
C ARG A 59 -12.12 16.04 9.75
N SER A 60 -12.94 15.32 10.52
CA SER A 60 -13.03 15.51 11.97
C SER A 60 -11.69 15.25 12.68
N ALA A 61 -10.92 14.23 12.28
CA ALA A 61 -9.60 14.00 12.85
C ALA A 61 -8.62 15.13 12.51
N GLN A 62 -8.66 15.64 11.27
CA GLN A 62 -7.83 16.76 10.83
C GLN A 62 -8.17 18.07 11.56
N GLU A 63 -9.46 18.33 11.81
CA GLU A 63 -9.94 19.49 12.59
C GLU A 63 -9.44 19.46 14.04
N GLU A 64 -9.26 18.26 14.62
CA GLU A 64 -8.65 18.04 15.93
C GLU A 64 -7.11 18.11 15.91
N GLY A 65 -6.51 18.47 14.76
CA GLY A 65 -5.06 18.62 14.60
C GLY A 65 -4.30 17.29 14.46
N ILE A 66 -5.01 16.18 14.22
CA ILE A 66 -4.39 14.88 13.99
C ILE A 66 -3.88 14.82 12.54
N LEU A 67 -2.61 14.46 12.35
CA LEU A 67 -2.07 14.24 11.01
C LEU A 67 -2.70 12.97 10.41
N VAL A 68 -3.50 13.10 9.37
CA VAL A 68 -4.03 11.95 8.62
C VAL A 68 -3.33 11.85 7.28
N MET A 69 -2.79 10.67 6.95
CA MET A 69 -2.07 10.44 5.69
C MET A 69 -2.31 9.03 5.12
N PRO A 70 -2.31 8.87 3.79
CA PRO A 70 -2.37 7.56 3.16
C PRO A 70 -1.03 6.82 3.25
N ALA A 71 -1.10 5.50 3.39
CA ALA A 71 -0.02 4.56 3.15
C ALA A 71 -0.49 3.45 2.21
N THR A 72 -0.14 3.54 0.94
CA THR A 72 -0.81 2.81 -0.14
C THR A 72 0.15 2.15 -1.13
N GLY A 73 -0.35 1.13 -1.83
CA GLY A 73 0.31 0.52 -2.98
C GLY A 73 0.19 1.37 -4.26
N ARG A 74 -0.76 2.31 -4.26
CA ARG A 74 -1.11 3.20 -5.36
C ARG A 74 -0.02 4.26 -5.62
N ALA A 75 0.09 4.70 -6.86
CA ALA A 75 0.93 5.84 -7.25
C ALA A 75 0.21 7.16 -6.95
N ARG A 76 0.91 8.30 -6.80
CA ARG A 76 0.29 9.63 -6.66
C ARG A 76 -0.23 10.18 -8.01
N SER A 77 -0.90 9.34 -8.78
CA SER A 77 -1.35 9.62 -10.14
C SER A 77 -2.58 8.78 -10.49
N GLY A 78 -3.26 9.19 -11.56
CA GLY A 78 -4.46 8.52 -12.04
C GLY A 78 -5.72 9.05 -11.36
N PRO A 79 -6.90 8.50 -11.69
CA PRO A 79 -8.20 9.06 -11.30
C PRO A 79 -8.38 9.25 -9.79
N TRP A 80 -7.81 8.37 -8.97
CA TRP A 80 -7.97 8.44 -7.52
C TRP A 80 -7.31 9.68 -6.87
N VAL A 81 -6.39 10.36 -7.57
CA VAL A 81 -5.82 11.63 -7.08
C VAL A 81 -6.91 12.68 -6.96
N ASP A 82 -7.59 12.95 -8.08
CA ASP A 82 -8.63 13.98 -8.16
C ASP A 82 -9.88 13.58 -7.36
N GLU A 83 -10.20 12.27 -7.33
CA GLU A 83 -11.41 11.77 -6.69
C GLU A 83 -11.28 11.60 -5.17
N VAL A 84 -10.05 11.41 -4.65
CA VAL A 84 -9.82 10.99 -3.25
C VAL A 84 -8.71 11.79 -2.58
N LEU A 85 -7.52 11.84 -3.18
CA LEU A 85 -6.38 12.48 -2.51
C LEU A 85 -6.58 13.99 -2.34
N ASP A 86 -6.84 14.69 -3.44
CA ASP A 86 -6.94 16.15 -3.43
C ASP A 86 -8.08 16.64 -2.53
N PRO A 87 -9.29 16.06 -2.56
CA PRO A 87 -10.38 16.46 -1.67
C PRO A 87 -10.12 16.24 -0.17
N LEU A 88 -9.32 15.23 0.19
CA LEU A 88 -9.08 14.83 1.59
C LEU A 88 -7.79 15.39 2.19
N PHE A 89 -6.75 15.52 1.37
CA PHE A 89 -5.39 15.79 1.82
C PHE A 89 -4.76 17.00 1.12
N HIS A 90 -5.53 17.71 0.29
CA HIS A 90 -5.09 18.81 -0.57
C HIS A 90 -4.10 18.35 -1.65
N ASN A 91 -3.79 19.22 -2.63
CA ASN A 91 -3.03 18.92 -3.86
C ASN A 91 -1.56 18.47 -3.65
N SER A 92 -1.14 18.21 -2.42
CA SER A 92 0.20 17.78 -2.05
C SER A 92 0.14 16.92 -0.78
N PRO A 93 -0.44 15.71 -0.84
CA PRO A 93 -0.59 14.88 0.34
C PRO A 93 0.77 14.43 0.86
N ARG A 94 1.00 14.64 2.15
CA ARG A 94 1.94 13.83 2.91
C ARG A 94 1.50 12.38 2.82
N GLY A 95 2.41 11.44 2.58
CA GLY A 95 2.02 10.05 2.52
C GLY A 95 3.09 9.09 2.06
N VAL A 96 2.73 7.82 2.10
CA VAL A 96 3.54 6.67 1.72
C VAL A 96 2.89 6.01 0.52
N PHE A 97 3.60 5.93 -0.60
CA PHE A 97 3.07 5.53 -1.91
C PHE A 97 3.91 4.40 -2.51
N LEU A 98 3.37 3.75 -3.54
CA LEU A 98 4.01 2.63 -4.21
C LEU A 98 4.56 1.56 -3.25
N GLN A 99 3.77 1.14 -2.26
CA GLN A 99 4.18 0.15 -1.25
C GLN A 99 5.32 0.63 -0.33
N GLY A 100 5.43 1.94 -0.12
CA GLY A 100 6.50 2.55 0.66
C GLY A 100 7.82 2.70 -0.11
N LEU A 101 7.74 2.73 -1.44
CA LEU A 101 8.90 3.07 -2.27
C LEU A 101 9.03 4.57 -2.51
N ILE A 102 7.94 5.31 -2.35
CA ILE A 102 7.91 6.76 -2.43
C ILE A 102 7.31 7.30 -1.14
N VAL A 103 8.01 8.17 -0.43
CA VAL A 103 7.49 8.87 0.76
C VAL A 103 7.59 10.35 0.52
N CYS A 104 6.50 11.08 0.73
CA CYS A 104 6.45 12.51 0.49
C CYS A 104 5.99 13.27 1.74
N ASP A 105 6.59 14.44 1.96
CA ASP A 105 6.05 15.50 2.79
C ASP A 105 5.61 16.65 1.87
N GLY A 106 4.33 16.69 1.54
CA GLY A 106 3.84 17.65 0.56
C GLY A 106 4.39 17.38 -0.85
N ASN A 107 5.12 18.36 -1.36
CA ASN A 107 5.80 18.27 -2.66
C ASN A 107 7.24 17.76 -2.54
N GLU A 108 7.77 17.61 -1.33
CA GLU A 108 9.10 17.07 -1.12
C GLU A 108 9.06 15.54 -1.10
N CYS A 109 9.91 14.91 -1.91
CA CYS A 109 10.14 13.47 -1.88
C CYS A 109 11.25 13.16 -0.87
N ILE A 110 10.88 12.53 0.25
CA ILE A 110 11.79 12.16 1.34
C ILE A 110 12.48 10.83 1.05
N LEU A 111 11.77 9.90 0.42
CA LEU A 111 12.28 8.59 0.04
C LEU A 111 11.88 8.28 -1.40
N ASP A 112 12.85 7.87 -2.20
CA ASP A 112 12.67 7.31 -3.54
C ASP A 112 13.52 6.03 -3.65
N ALA A 113 12.88 4.90 -3.34
CA ALA A 113 13.50 3.59 -3.40
C ALA A 113 13.31 2.98 -4.79
N ARG A 114 14.44 2.66 -5.44
CA ARG A 114 14.46 2.06 -6.78
C ARG A 114 14.90 0.61 -6.76
N LEU A 115 14.38 -0.15 -7.71
CA LEU A 115 14.77 -1.53 -7.94
C LEU A 115 16.19 -1.56 -8.54
N ALA A 116 17.03 -2.49 -8.10
CA ALA A 116 18.36 -2.61 -8.68
C ALA A 116 18.25 -2.93 -10.19
N PRO A 117 18.96 -2.21 -11.08
CA PRO A 117 18.74 -2.31 -12.53
C PRO A 117 18.78 -3.75 -13.05
N ARG A 118 19.73 -4.57 -12.58
CA ARG A 118 19.90 -5.97 -13.02
C ARG A 118 18.71 -6.89 -12.69
N ILE A 119 17.78 -6.48 -11.83
CA ILE A 119 16.62 -7.29 -11.49
C ILE A 119 15.68 -7.45 -12.69
N ASN A 120 15.53 -6.41 -13.53
CA ASN A 120 14.59 -6.43 -14.64
C ASN A 120 14.84 -7.60 -15.61
N GLU A 121 16.11 -7.87 -15.92
CA GLU A 121 16.49 -8.94 -16.83
C GLU A 121 16.12 -10.33 -16.28
N HIS A 122 16.32 -10.54 -14.97
CA HIS A 122 15.92 -11.78 -14.32
C HIS A 122 14.40 -11.98 -14.31
N VAL A 123 13.64 -10.89 -14.11
CA VAL A 123 12.17 -10.92 -14.13
C VAL A 123 11.67 -11.21 -15.54
N ARG A 124 12.16 -10.49 -16.56
CA ARG A 124 11.75 -10.69 -17.96
C ARG A 124 12.01 -12.11 -18.44
N ARG A 125 13.22 -12.65 -18.21
CA ARG A 125 13.54 -14.06 -18.55
C ARG A 125 12.63 -15.06 -17.85
N ALA A 126 12.26 -14.83 -16.59
CA ALA A 126 11.34 -15.70 -15.86
C ALA A 126 9.89 -15.62 -16.37
N CYS A 127 9.53 -14.57 -17.12
CA CYS A 127 8.20 -14.34 -17.67
C CYS A 127 8.02 -14.87 -19.10
N GLU A 128 9.09 -15.24 -19.81
CA GLU A 128 9.04 -15.64 -21.24
C GLU A 128 8.31 -16.97 -21.48
N HIS A 129 8.43 -17.98 -20.61
CA HIS A 129 7.86 -19.32 -20.83
C HIS A 129 7.59 -20.10 -19.52
N PRO A 130 6.59 -21.03 -19.47
CA PRO A 130 5.71 -21.48 -20.55
C PRO A 130 4.48 -20.62 -20.82
N THR A 131 4.08 -19.75 -19.88
CA THR A 131 2.99 -18.80 -20.11
C THR A 131 3.50 -17.35 -20.07
N PRO A 132 3.32 -16.56 -21.14
CA PRO A 132 3.89 -15.22 -21.24
C PRO A 132 3.18 -14.26 -20.29
N ALA A 133 3.92 -13.71 -19.34
CA ALA A 133 3.45 -12.60 -18.53
C ALA A 133 3.97 -11.27 -19.09
N LEU A 134 3.16 -10.21 -19.01
CA LEU A 134 3.58 -8.88 -19.44
C LEU A 134 4.26 -8.17 -18.27
N VAL A 135 5.51 -7.78 -18.46
CA VAL A 135 6.26 -7.01 -17.46
C VAL A 135 6.06 -5.53 -17.76
N THR A 136 5.70 -4.76 -16.74
CA THR A 136 5.56 -3.31 -16.78
C THR A 136 6.41 -2.67 -15.68
N ALA A 137 6.72 -1.39 -15.83
CA ALA A 137 7.65 -0.67 -14.96
C ALA A 137 6.99 0.56 -14.35
N TYR A 138 6.92 0.61 -13.03
CA TYR A 138 6.56 1.83 -12.31
C TYR A 138 7.80 2.68 -12.12
N CYS A 139 7.80 3.88 -12.69
CA CYS A 139 8.86 4.87 -12.54
C CYS A 139 8.26 6.15 -11.98
N ASN A 140 8.55 6.44 -10.72
CA ASN A 140 7.89 7.47 -9.94
C ASN A 140 6.37 7.23 -9.95
N GLU A 141 5.60 8.14 -10.52
CA GLU A 141 4.14 8.07 -10.58
C GLU A 141 3.64 7.46 -11.90
N ARG A 142 4.52 7.10 -12.83
CA ARG A 142 4.13 6.64 -14.17
C ARG A 142 4.31 5.14 -14.31
N LEU A 143 3.42 4.53 -15.09
CA LEU A 143 3.48 3.11 -15.43
C LEU A 143 3.78 2.94 -16.91
N PHE A 144 4.89 2.25 -17.22
CA PHE A 144 5.31 2.00 -18.59
C PHE A 144 5.17 0.52 -18.96
N PHE A 145 4.80 0.25 -20.21
CA PHE A 145 4.75 -1.10 -20.78
C PHE A 145 5.38 -1.12 -22.18
N PRO A 146 5.79 -2.30 -22.69
CA PRO A 146 6.33 -2.40 -24.05
C PRO A 146 5.30 -2.00 -25.12
N ALA A 147 5.69 -1.13 -26.05
CA ALA A 147 4.88 -0.79 -27.22
C ALA A 147 4.54 -2.04 -28.05
N GLY A 148 3.38 -2.04 -28.70
CA GLY A 148 2.82 -3.21 -29.40
C GLY A 148 1.94 -4.11 -28.54
N PHE A 149 1.71 -3.75 -27.27
CA PHE A 149 0.80 -4.43 -26.34
C PHE A 149 -0.40 -3.55 -25.94
N GLU A 150 -0.70 -2.50 -26.70
CA GLU A 150 -1.78 -1.55 -26.40
C GLU A 150 -3.14 -2.25 -26.33
N ASP A 151 -3.39 -3.21 -27.21
CA ASP A 151 -4.63 -4.01 -27.26
C ASP A 151 -4.58 -5.25 -26.33
N ASP A 152 -3.53 -5.42 -25.53
CA ASP A 152 -3.43 -6.55 -24.60
C ASP A 152 -4.51 -6.43 -23.51
N GLU A 153 -5.33 -7.48 -23.36
CA GLU A 153 -6.44 -7.51 -22.40
C GLU A 153 -5.99 -7.20 -20.96
N ARG A 154 -4.75 -7.53 -20.60
CA ARG A 154 -4.21 -7.26 -19.26
C ARG A 154 -3.91 -5.78 -19.06
N ILE A 155 -3.44 -5.09 -20.10
CA ILE A 155 -3.23 -3.64 -20.08
C ILE A 155 -4.58 -2.93 -19.98
N GLN A 156 -5.56 -3.35 -20.79
CA GLN A 156 -6.92 -2.78 -20.75
C GLN A 156 -7.61 -3.02 -19.40
N ARG A 157 -7.46 -4.23 -18.83
CA ARG A 157 -7.93 -4.54 -17.47
C ARG A 157 -7.24 -3.66 -16.42
N TYR A 158 -5.94 -3.38 -16.57
CA TYR A 158 -5.23 -2.50 -15.65
C TYR A 158 -5.69 -1.04 -15.76
N ALA A 159 -5.82 -0.53 -16.99
CA ALA A 159 -6.21 0.86 -17.25
C ALA A 159 -7.56 1.22 -16.62
N SER A 160 -8.48 0.26 -16.55
CA SER A 160 -9.80 0.42 -15.91
C SER A 160 -9.80 0.28 -14.38
N TYR A 161 -8.66 -0.05 -13.74
CA TYR A 161 -8.55 -0.22 -12.29
C TYR A 161 -8.52 1.11 -11.50
N GLY A 162 -8.43 2.25 -12.20
CA GLY A 162 -8.38 3.59 -11.56
C GLY A 162 -7.02 3.94 -10.98
N GLU A 163 -5.95 3.38 -11.53
CA GLU A 163 -4.55 3.68 -11.20
C GLU A 163 -3.89 4.61 -12.24
N ALA A 164 -2.58 4.84 -12.07
CA ALA A 164 -1.71 5.38 -13.11
C ALA A 164 -2.03 4.75 -14.48
N GLN A 165 -2.29 5.59 -15.47
CA GLN A 165 -2.60 5.11 -16.82
C GLN A 165 -1.35 4.49 -17.45
N PRO A 166 -1.43 3.26 -18.00
CA PRO A 166 -0.29 2.63 -18.68
C PRO A 166 0.13 3.42 -19.92
N GLU A 167 1.43 3.60 -20.10
CA GLU A 167 2.01 4.32 -21.24
C GLU A 167 2.96 3.39 -22.02
N PRO A 168 2.80 3.26 -23.36
CA PRO A 168 3.69 2.42 -24.16
C PRO A 168 5.05 3.10 -24.35
N LEU A 169 6.12 2.32 -24.24
CA LEU A 169 7.50 2.73 -24.59
C LEU A 169 8.17 1.68 -25.46
N ASP A 170 9.10 2.10 -26.30
CA ASP A 170 9.93 1.22 -27.12
C ASP A 170 11.44 1.48 -26.94
N GLY A 171 12.23 0.62 -27.59
CA GLY A 171 13.68 0.81 -27.75
C GLY A 171 14.42 1.20 -26.48
N LEU A 172 15.17 2.30 -26.55
CA LEU A 172 16.01 2.78 -25.46
C LEU A 172 15.20 3.32 -24.27
N GLU A 173 14.05 3.95 -24.53
CA GLU A 173 13.22 4.54 -23.48
C GLU A 173 12.63 3.46 -22.56
N LEU A 174 12.17 2.35 -23.16
CA LEU A 174 11.69 1.19 -22.40
C LEU A 174 12.81 0.58 -21.54
N GLU A 175 14.00 0.41 -22.10
CA GLU A 175 15.15 -0.13 -21.35
C GLU A 175 15.60 0.82 -20.22
N GLN A 176 15.53 2.14 -20.44
CA GLN A 176 15.78 3.14 -19.39
C GLN A 176 14.73 3.09 -18.28
N ALA A 177 13.44 2.90 -18.63
CA ALA A 177 12.38 2.73 -17.64
C ALA A 177 12.64 1.48 -16.78
N TYR A 178 12.97 0.33 -17.40
CA TYR A 178 13.31 -0.88 -16.65
C TYR A 178 14.55 -0.72 -15.75
N ALA A 179 15.57 0.00 -16.22
CA ALA A 179 16.79 0.23 -15.46
C ALA A 179 16.57 1.15 -14.24
N ASN A 180 15.58 2.06 -14.30
CA ASN A 180 15.36 3.09 -13.29
C ASN A 180 14.04 2.96 -12.53
N CYS A 181 13.30 1.86 -12.67
CA CYS A 181 12.00 1.69 -12.03
C CYS A 181 12.05 1.58 -10.50
N ASN A 182 10.99 2.03 -9.83
CA ASN A 182 10.73 1.78 -8.42
C ASN A 182 10.35 0.32 -8.18
N LYS A 183 9.43 -0.18 -9.02
CA LYS A 183 8.98 -1.57 -9.01
C LYS A 183 8.63 -2.04 -10.41
N LEU A 184 8.64 -3.37 -10.57
CA LEU A 184 8.01 -4.00 -11.73
C LEU A 184 6.64 -4.51 -11.32
N LEU A 185 5.66 -4.35 -12.20
CA LEU A 185 4.36 -4.97 -12.10
C LEU A 185 4.27 -6.00 -13.23
N VAL A 186 3.94 -7.24 -12.86
CA VAL A 186 3.89 -8.37 -13.80
C VAL A 186 2.43 -8.78 -13.92
N LEU A 187 1.88 -8.66 -15.13
CA LEU A 187 0.49 -8.93 -15.45
C LEU A 187 0.38 -10.31 -16.10
N ALA A 188 -0.46 -11.17 -15.53
CA ALA A 188 -0.70 -12.52 -16.02
C ALA A 188 -2.17 -12.91 -15.84
N SER A 189 -2.56 -14.10 -16.31
CA SER A 189 -3.88 -14.62 -15.99
C SER A 189 -3.91 -15.17 -14.55
N GLU A 190 -5.06 -15.12 -13.87
CA GLU A 190 -5.21 -15.60 -12.48
C GLU A 190 -4.73 -17.05 -12.27
N PRO A 191 -5.03 -18.01 -13.18
CA PRO A 191 -4.54 -19.38 -13.07
C PRO A 191 -3.01 -19.50 -13.10
N GLU A 192 -2.31 -18.56 -13.73
CA GLU A 192 -0.85 -18.59 -13.89
C GLU A 192 -0.10 -18.03 -12.68
N ILE A 193 -0.75 -17.20 -11.86
CA ILE A 193 -0.10 -16.46 -10.76
C ILE A 193 0.67 -17.36 -9.80
N PRO A 194 0.16 -18.52 -9.34
CA PRO A 194 0.92 -19.40 -8.45
C PRO A 194 2.23 -19.91 -9.09
N ALA A 195 2.17 -20.35 -10.34
CA ALA A 195 3.33 -20.87 -11.06
C ALA A 195 4.34 -19.75 -11.40
N LEU A 196 3.83 -18.60 -11.86
CA LEU A 196 4.64 -17.42 -12.13
C LEU A 196 5.34 -16.91 -10.87
N ARG A 197 4.64 -16.85 -9.74
CA ARG A 197 5.24 -16.47 -8.45
C ARG A 197 6.40 -17.37 -8.08
N SER A 198 6.23 -18.69 -8.19
CA SER A 198 7.31 -19.65 -7.91
C SER A 198 8.53 -19.45 -8.83
N ARG A 199 8.30 -19.22 -10.13
CA ARG A 199 9.38 -18.90 -11.08
C ARG A 199 10.12 -17.62 -10.70
N LEU A 200 9.40 -16.54 -10.41
CA LEU A 200 9.97 -15.26 -10.02
C LEU A 200 10.74 -15.35 -8.69
N GLU A 201 10.19 -16.01 -7.67
CA GLU A 201 10.87 -16.20 -6.39
C GLU A 201 12.15 -17.03 -6.55
N SER A 202 12.14 -18.05 -7.41
CA SER A 202 13.34 -18.82 -7.76
C SER A 202 14.38 -17.97 -8.50
N ALA A 203 13.96 -17.21 -9.52
CA ALA A 203 14.83 -16.33 -10.29
C ALA A 203 15.44 -15.20 -9.44
N LEU A 204 14.71 -14.75 -8.41
CA LEU A 204 15.12 -13.69 -7.51
C LEU A 204 15.76 -14.19 -6.21
N ARG A 205 15.96 -15.51 -6.07
CA ARG A 205 16.62 -16.09 -4.91
C ARG A 205 18.00 -15.46 -4.72
N PHE A 206 18.28 -15.00 -3.50
CA PHE A 206 19.49 -14.28 -3.08
C PHE A 206 19.73 -12.90 -3.72
N ARG A 207 18.76 -12.36 -4.47
CA ARG A 207 18.83 -11.01 -5.03
C ARG A 207 18.14 -10.00 -4.10
N PRO A 208 18.49 -8.71 -4.17
CA PRO A 208 17.89 -7.66 -3.34
C PRO A 208 16.48 -7.25 -3.81
N ALA A 209 15.63 -8.23 -4.13
CA ALA A 209 14.25 -8.03 -4.53
C ALA A 209 13.33 -9.04 -3.84
N ARG A 210 12.02 -8.75 -3.82
CA ARG A 210 10.98 -9.64 -3.33
C ARG A 210 9.77 -9.62 -4.27
N VAL A 211 9.07 -10.74 -4.33
CA VAL A 211 7.81 -10.88 -5.06
C VAL A 211 6.65 -10.75 -4.08
N VAL A 212 5.67 -9.92 -4.41
CA VAL A 212 4.41 -9.82 -3.66
C VAL A 212 3.24 -9.94 -4.63
N LYS A 213 2.08 -10.36 -4.12
CA LYS A 213 0.84 -10.35 -4.89
C LYS A 213 0.11 -9.03 -4.60
N ALA A 214 -0.24 -8.27 -5.64
CA ALA A 214 -1.04 -7.05 -5.50
C ALA A 214 -2.51 -7.32 -5.76
N LEU A 215 -2.83 -7.95 -6.90
CA LEU A 215 -4.17 -8.41 -7.27
C LEU A 215 -4.13 -9.91 -7.59
N ASP A 216 -5.28 -10.54 -7.73
CA ASP A 216 -5.36 -11.98 -8.04
C ASP A 216 -4.76 -12.37 -9.40
N TRP A 217 -4.50 -11.37 -10.26
CA TRP A 217 -3.93 -11.51 -11.60
C TRP A 217 -2.62 -10.72 -11.78
N THR A 218 -2.03 -10.19 -10.70
CA THR A 218 -0.76 -9.43 -10.78
C THR A 218 0.23 -9.77 -9.68
N LEU A 219 1.51 -9.69 -10.03
CA LEU A 219 2.63 -9.77 -9.08
C LEU A 219 3.45 -8.49 -9.16
N GLU A 220 3.95 -8.02 -8.01
CA GLU A 220 4.91 -6.92 -7.97
C GLU A 220 6.28 -7.44 -7.58
N VAL A 221 7.31 -6.90 -8.22
CA VAL A 221 8.71 -7.10 -7.82
C VAL A 221 9.22 -5.79 -7.23
N LEU A 222 9.49 -5.82 -5.94
CA LEU A 222 9.90 -4.66 -5.13
C LEU A 222 11.36 -4.82 -4.68
N PRO A 223 12.12 -3.72 -4.47
CA PRO A 223 13.40 -3.81 -3.77
C PRO A 223 13.21 -4.36 -2.35
N ARG A 224 14.25 -5.02 -1.82
CA ARG A 224 14.24 -5.44 -0.41
C ARG A 224 14.12 -4.23 0.51
N GLY A 225 13.29 -4.34 1.54
CA GLY A 225 13.08 -3.28 2.54
C GLY A 225 11.92 -2.33 2.25
N GLY A 226 11.43 -2.26 1.00
CA GLY A 226 10.26 -1.44 0.68
C GLY A 226 8.99 -2.00 1.34
N SER A 227 8.38 -1.26 2.25
CA SER A 227 7.08 -1.57 2.84
C SER A 227 6.41 -0.31 3.39
N LYS A 228 5.08 -0.29 3.51
CA LYS A 228 4.32 0.85 4.06
C LYS A 228 4.68 1.23 5.50
N GLY A 229 5.25 0.31 6.27
CA GLY A 229 5.52 0.49 7.71
C GLY A 229 7.01 0.62 8.06
N TYR A 230 7.89 0.72 7.05
CA TYR A 230 9.34 0.88 7.25
C TYR A 230 9.76 2.32 6.96
#